data_AF-A0A7W8JV70-F1
#
_entry.id   AF-A0A7W8JV70-F1
#
_cell.length_a   1.000
_cell.length_b   1.000
_cell.length_c   1.000
_cell.angle_alpha   90.00
_cell.angle_beta   90.00
_cell.angle_gamma   90.00
#
_symmetry.space_group_name_H-M   'P 1'
#
loop_
_entity.id
_entity.type
_entity.pdbx_description
1 polymer ?
#
loop_
_entity_poly.entity_id
_entity_poly.type
_entity_poly.pdbx_seq_one_letter_code
_entity_poly.pdbx_strand_id
1 'polypeptide(L)' 'MPQESDRSTPPQPTSQERVYVLRIWREPGVHASGLTWRASLREGTLAQRRYFASIDDCIDHLYSEFTRS' A
#
# COMPACT_ATOMS: atom_id res chain seq x y z
N MET A 1 3.66 -1.40 48.43
CA MET A 1 4.15 -2.27 47.35
C MET A 1 3.71 -1.65 46.02
N PRO A 2 4.59 -0.99 45.25
CA PRO A 2 4.21 -0.52 43.92
C PRO A 2 4.24 -1.71 42.94
N GLN A 3 3.13 -1.97 42.26
CA GLN A 3 3.07 -2.96 41.18
C GLN A 3 3.84 -2.41 39.97
N GLU A 4 4.93 -3.07 39.60
CA GLU A 4 5.57 -2.89 38.31
C GLU A 4 4.53 -3.21 37.22
N SER A 5 4.07 -2.16 36.53
CA SER A 5 3.31 -2.30 35.30
C SER A 5 4.21 -2.95 34.27
N ASP A 6 4.04 -4.26 34.12
CA ASP A 6 4.45 -5.01 32.95
C ASP A 6 3.75 -4.38 31.73
N ARG A 7 4.40 -3.37 31.14
CA ARG A 7 4.04 -2.88 29.81
C ARG A 7 4.59 -3.88 28.81
N SER A 8 3.92 -5.02 28.74
CA SER A 8 3.96 -5.90 27.57
C SER A 8 3.67 -5.04 26.35
N THR A 9 4.72 -4.66 25.63
CA THR A 9 4.62 -3.89 24.40
C THR A 9 3.95 -4.83 23.40
N PRO A 10 2.80 -4.47 22.79
CA PRO A 10 2.17 -5.35 21.82
C PRO A 10 3.18 -5.62 20.70
N PRO A 11 3.29 -6.87 20.22
CA PRO A 11 4.20 -7.18 19.13
C PRO A 11 3.86 -6.26 17.97
N GLN A 12 4.78 -5.35 17.66
CA GLN A 12 4.64 -4.47 16.52
C GLN A 12 4.55 -5.39 15.31
N PRO A 13 3.43 -5.44 14.57
CA PRO A 13 3.35 -6.27 13.37
C PRO A 13 4.53 -5.85 12.52
N THR A 14 5.35 -6.80 12.10
CA THR A 14 6.48 -6.56 11.21
C THR A 14 5.92 -5.80 10.01
N SER A 15 6.09 -4.48 10.02
CA SER A 15 5.39 -3.57 9.12
C SER A 15 5.79 -3.77 7.65
N GLN A 16 6.66 -4.74 7.36
CA GLN A 16 7.22 -5.00 6.05
C GLN A 16 6.32 -5.87 5.16
N GLU A 17 5.31 -6.55 5.69
CA GLU A 17 4.54 -7.56 4.92
C GLU A 17 3.18 -7.09 4.40
N ARG A 18 2.71 -5.89 4.78
CA ARG A 18 1.38 -5.42 4.38
C ARG A 18 1.46 -4.40 3.26
N VAL A 19 0.81 -4.65 2.13
CA VAL A 19 0.63 -3.65 1.08
C VAL A 19 -0.69 -2.91 1.27
N TYR A 20 -0.65 -1.59 1.27
CA TYR A 20 -1.82 -0.72 1.44
C TYR A 20 -2.13 0.00 0.13
N VAL A 21 -3.30 -0.27 -0.46
CA VAL A 21 -3.84 0.57 -1.54
C VAL A 21 -4.37 1.87 -0.93
N LEU A 22 -3.79 3.00 -1.31
CA LEU A 22 -4.10 4.30 -0.70
C LEU A 22 -5.22 5.04 -1.44
N ARG A 23 -5.22 4.97 -2.77
CA ARG A 23 -6.18 5.70 -3.59
C ARG A 23 -6.28 5.07 -4.98
N ILE A 24 -7.50 5.04 -5.50
CA ILE A 24 -7.84 4.74 -6.90
C ILE A 24 -8.65 5.93 -7.43
N TRP A 25 -8.29 6.48 -8.59
CA TRP A 25 -8.97 7.63 -9.15
C TRP A 25 -8.91 7.64 -10.69
N ARG A 26 -9.70 8.51 -11.31
CA ARG A 26 -9.62 8.82 -12.73
C ARG A 26 -9.09 10.23 -12.93
N GLU A 27 -8.24 10.43 -13.92
CA GLU A 27 -7.77 11.74 -14.35
C GLU A 27 -7.89 11.88 -15.88
N PRO A 28 -7.90 13.10 -16.43
CA PRO A 28 -7.86 13.29 -17.88
C PRO A 28 -6.64 12.61 -18.49
N GLY A 29 -6.86 11.73 -19.47
CA GLY A 29 -5.83 11.00 -20.19
C GLY A 29 -5.24 11.80 -21.34
N VAL A 30 -4.11 11.31 -21.86
CA VAL A 30 -3.37 11.92 -22.97
C VAL A 30 -4.11 11.75 -24.32
N HIS A 31 -5.03 10.80 -24.40
CA HIS A 31 -5.82 10.53 -25.61
C HIS A 31 -7.17 11.24 -25.61
N ALA A 32 -7.61 11.65 -26.81
CA ALA A 32 -8.75 12.54 -27.06
C ALA A 32 -10.12 12.10 -26.48
N SER A 33 -10.25 10.87 -25.97
CA SER A 33 -11.49 10.33 -25.42
C SER A 33 -11.38 9.81 -23.98
N GLY A 34 -10.20 9.84 -23.35
CA GLY A 34 -9.93 8.94 -22.23
C GLY A 34 -9.89 9.61 -20.89
N LEU A 35 -10.78 9.23 -19.97
CA LEU A 35 -10.41 9.22 -18.55
C LEU A 35 -9.42 8.06 -18.33
N THR A 36 -8.28 8.32 -17.71
CA THR A 36 -7.30 7.30 -17.34
C THR A 36 -7.41 6.95 -15.87
N TRP A 37 -7.46 5.66 -15.57
CA TRP A 37 -7.40 5.20 -14.19
C TRP A 37 -5.98 5.24 -13.64
N ARG A 38 -5.87 5.62 -12.37
CA ARG A 38 -4.63 5.66 -11.61
C ARG A 38 -4.82 5.01 -10.26
N ALA A 39 -3.73 4.48 -9.74
CA ALA A 39 -3.68 3.95 -8.39
C ALA A 39 -2.42 4.41 -7.66
N SER A 40 -2.45 4.32 -6.35
CA SER A 40 -1.25 4.47 -5.53
C SER A 40 -1.31 3.57 -4.32
N LEU A 41 -0.15 3.07 -3.92
CA LEU A 41 0.00 2.15 -2.79
C LEU A 41 1.20 2.50 -1.93
N ARG A 42 1.27 1.84 -0.78
CA ARG A 42 2.42 1.88 0.13
C ARG A 42 2.69 0.48 0.66
N GLU A 43 3.91 0.04 0.50
CA GLU A 43 4.41 -1.21 1.10
C GLU A 43 4.75 -0.91 2.57
N GLY A 44 4.02 -1.50 3.51
CA GLY A 44 4.18 -1.23 4.93
C GLY A 44 3.69 0.14 5.41
N THR A 45 4.00 0.45 6.68
CA THR A 45 3.53 1.69 7.31
C THR A 45 4.42 2.89 7.03
N LEU A 46 5.71 2.67 6.75
CA LEU A 46 6.74 3.71 6.65
C LEU A 46 7.35 3.87 5.25
N ALA A 47 7.03 2.99 4.29
CA ALA A 47 7.64 3.13 2.96
C ALA A 47 7.05 4.29 2.16
N GLN A 48 7.74 4.58 1.06
CA GLN A 48 7.33 5.59 0.10
C GLN A 48 6.05 5.17 -0.63
N ARG A 49 5.24 6.18 -0.97
CA ARG A 49 4.04 5.99 -1.80
C ARG A 49 4.47 5.76 -3.25
N ARG A 50 4.04 4.63 -3.83
CA ARG A 50 4.22 4.33 -5.25
C ARG A 50 2.96 4.68 -6.02
N TYR A 51 3.14 5.22 -7.22
CA TYR A 51 2.06 5.61 -8.14
C TYR A 51 2.06 4.71 -9.36
N PHE A 52 0.86 4.38 -9.84
CA PHE A 52 0.64 3.47 -10.97
C PHE A 52 -0.16 4.17 -12.04
N ALA A 53 0.31 4.02 -13.28
CA ALA A 53 -0.29 4.61 -14.46
C ALA A 53 -1.52 3.82 -14.96
N SER A 54 -1.62 2.54 -14.59
CA SER A 54 -2.77 1.67 -14.83
C SER A 54 -3.21 0.98 -13.54
N ILE A 55 -4.45 0.51 -13.51
CA ILE A 55 -4.93 -0.40 -12.46
C ILE A 55 -4.31 -1.78 -12.65
N ASP A 56 -4.11 -2.22 -13.89
CA ASP A 56 -3.52 -3.53 -14.18
C ASP A 56 -2.10 -3.62 -13.62
N ASP A 57 -1.25 -2.61 -13.87
CA ASP A 57 0.10 -2.53 -13.29
C ASP A 57 0.09 -2.57 -11.75
N CYS A 58 -0.93 -1.95 -11.13
CA CYS A 58 -1.10 -1.96 -9.68
C CYS A 58 -1.49 -3.35 -9.17
N ILE A 59 -2.36 -4.05 -9.89
CA ILE A 59 -2.81 -5.41 -9.57
C ILE A 59 -1.65 -6.39 -9.72
N ASP A 60 -0.90 -6.31 -10.81
CA ASP A 60 0.28 -7.15 -11.06
C ASP A 60 1.32 -6.99 -9.95
N HIS A 61 1.56 -5.74 -9.52
CA HIS A 61 2.45 -5.49 -8.39
C HIS A 61 1.91 -6.10 -7.09
N LEU A 62 0.61 -5.96 -6.79
CA LEU A 62 0.01 -6.56 -5.59
C LEU A 62 0.19 -8.09 -5.59
N TYR A 63 -0.10 -8.75 -6.70
CA TYR A 63 0.06 -10.20 -6.81
C TYR A 63 1.51 -10.63 -6.64
N SER A 64 2.47 -9.91 -7.23
CA SER A 64 3.89 -10.16 -7.05
C SER A 64 4.28 -10.10 -5.56
N GLU A 65 3.85 -9.08 -4.83
CA GLU A 65 4.14 -8.94 -3.40
C GLU A 65 3.48 -10.06 -2.58
N PHE A 66 2.24 -10.44 -2.88
CA PHE A 66 1.56 -11.56 -2.21
C PHE A 66 2.21 -12.93 -2.47
N THR A 67 2.84 -13.12 -3.63
CA THR A 67 3.59 -14.36 -3.93
C THR A 67 5.02 -14.38 -3.38
N ARG A 68 5.53 -13.22 -2.95
CA ARG A 68 6.89 -13.06 -2.41
C ARG A 68 6.96 -13.37 -0.91
N SER A 69 5.85 -13.23 -0.19
CA SER A 69 5.70 -13.58 1.23
C SER A 69 5.44 -15.05 1.44
#